data_AF-A0A4Q4Y667-F1
#
_entry.id   AF-A0A4Q4Y667-F1
#
_cell.length_a   1.000
_cell.length_b   1.000
_cell.length_c   1.000
_cell.angle_alpha   90.00
_cell.angle_beta   90.00
_cell.angle_gamma   90.00
#
_symmetry.space_group_name_H-M   'P 1'
#
loop_
_entity.id
_entity.type
_entity.pdbx_description
1 polymer ?
#
loop_
_entity_poly.entity_id
_entity_poly.type
_entity_poly.pdbx_seq_one_letter_code
_entity_poly.pdbx_strand_id
1 'polypeptide(L)'
;MLTRPLIATAIFATTAVTYPSNIYGGSGPDVLCVYPLSGLYTPLQRILFYLLLIYGVLGRRQRWLVAGALASAMSYGGAASIHSILLVSRSRSPYAIDLDVYGVFAITSTGVLLTGPLLTLSTTLHRIEKEIRTIVILWAHLMLLGAILAVSSIYAKEDFVTAPACLPPEEAMTSATSLFQSPTENCTYACFQKDHTPFRSLPNIMAWPNRTDPAKDITGVFVPCVASALPTALICGIMDHIRMRRGDRRRVSDYFASPPALHKYELSWIMDRLLGRRHNHVSSATMSSPSLQNRTSRHIKFWTAFQYYYVICSFGTFALNIILNEIRFQHLPTIEKPYEVGQWAPWVSVMLVVSAQITTHYLGRRSRRQKKRDEEEICGPESASSPTGRQRKQGEMQETGFKMSSWHSAVLGFKRRNSV
;
A
#
# COMPACT_ATOMS: atom_id res chain seq x y z
N MET A 1 24.25 14.21 18.77
CA MET A 1 23.23 13.64 19.67
C MET A 1 22.00 13.13 18.88
N LEU A 2 22.19 12.28 17.86
CA LEU A 2 21.11 11.80 16.97
C LEU A 2 21.21 10.30 16.66
N THR A 3 22.04 9.55 17.39
CA THR A 3 22.34 8.13 17.13
C THR A 3 21.59 7.16 18.04
N ARG A 4 20.72 7.64 18.94
CA ARG A 4 19.94 6.81 19.86
C ARG A 4 18.58 6.30 19.36
N PRO A 5 17.91 6.82 18.31
CA PRO A 5 16.59 6.30 17.92
C PRO A 5 16.64 5.16 16.88
N LEU A 6 17.80 4.85 16.27
CA LEU A 6 17.89 3.81 15.23
C LEU A 6 18.30 2.43 15.76
N ILE A 7 18.82 2.34 17.00
CA ILE A 7 19.16 1.06 17.64
C ILE A 7 17.96 0.51 18.43
N ALA A 8 16.94 1.34 18.70
CA ALA A 8 15.71 0.92 19.37
C ALA A 8 14.79 0.05 18.51
N THR A 9 14.93 0.04 17.18
CA THR A 9 14.03 -0.72 16.30
C THR A 9 14.34 -2.22 16.21
N ALA A 10 15.40 -2.73 16.86
CA ALA A 10 15.80 -4.13 16.77
C ALA A 10 15.83 -4.91 18.11
N ILE A 11 15.58 -4.26 19.27
CA ILE A 11 15.69 -4.92 20.60
C ILE A 11 14.40 -4.83 21.45
N PHE A 12 13.35 -4.11 21.03
CA PHE A 12 12.13 -3.96 21.84
C PHE A 12 11.15 -5.15 21.82
N ALA A 13 11.63 -6.38 21.60
CA ALA A 13 10.79 -7.57 21.54
C ALA A 13 10.79 -8.44 22.81
N THR A 14 11.54 -8.11 23.88
CA THR A 14 11.75 -9.08 24.98
C THR A 14 11.30 -8.69 26.37
N THR A 15 10.73 -7.51 26.63
CA THR A 15 10.11 -7.23 27.95
C THR A 15 8.88 -6.34 27.83
N ALA A 16 7.78 -6.90 27.30
CA ALA A 16 6.48 -6.25 27.44
C ALA A 16 5.96 -6.50 28.85
N VAL A 17 5.87 -5.44 29.65
CA VAL A 17 5.11 -5.46 30.91
C VAL A 17 3.65 -5.72 30.52
N THR A 18 3.10 -6.85 30.93
CA THR A 18 1.67 -7.12 30.74
C THR A 18 0.88 -6.30 31.76
N TYR A 19 0.21 -5.26 31.30
CA TYR A 19 -0.78 -4.55 32.10
C TYR A 19 -2.02 -5.43 32.28
N PRO A 20 -2.61 -5.48 33.49
CA PRO A 20 -3.90 -6.13 33.68
C PRO A 20 -4.95 -5.45 32.80
N SER A 21 -5.92 -6.22 32.31
CA SER A 21 -7.07 -5.70 31.58
C SER A 21 -7.93 -4.83 32.50
N ASN A 22 -8.35 -3.67 32.01
CA ASN A 22 -9.22 -2.75 32.72
C ASN A 22 -10.69 -3.24 32.71
N ILE A 23 -11.59 -2.52 33.40
CA ILE A 23 -13.01 -2.94 33.53
C ILE A 23 -13.76 -2.99 32.19
N TYR A 24 -13.26 -2.28 31.18
CA TYR A 24 -13.83 -2.24 29.83
C TYR A 24 -13.14 -3.19 28.84
N GLY A 25 -12.19 -4.01 29.31
CA GLY A 25 -11.45 -4.98 28.50
C GLY A 25 -10.27 -4.41 27.71
N GLY A 26 -9.87 -3.15 27.95
CA GLY A 26 -8.67 -2.54 27.35
C GLY A 26 -7.40 -2.71 28.20
N SER A 27 -6.25 -2.34 27.63
CA SER A 27 -4.95 -2.29 28.31
C SER A 27 -4.71 -0.93 28.97
N GLY A 28 -4.29 -0.90 30.24
CA GLY A 28 -3.96 0.33 30.97
C GLY A 28 -5.12 0.89 31.83
N PRO A 29 -5.26 2.21 32.01
CA PRO A 29 -6.27 2.80 32.91
C PRO A 29 -7.70 2.63 32.36
N ASP A 30 -8.72 2.72 33.23
CA ASP A 30 -10.13 2.52 32.84
C ASP A 30 -10.65 3.60 31.87
N VAL A 31 -10.16 4.84 32.00
CA VAL A 31 -10.59 5.98 31.17
C VAL A 31 -9.36 6.67 30.59
N LEU A 32 -9.50 7.11 29.34
CA LEU A 32 -8.46 7.85 28.62
C LEU A 32 -9.00 9.19 28.13
N CYS A 33 -8.13 10.19 28.11
CA CYS A 33 -8.36 11.39 27.34
C CYS A 33 -7.84 11.18 25.92
N VAL A 34 -8.71 11.27 24.93
CA VAL A 34 -8.39 10.96 23.55
C VAL A 34 -8.82 12.08 22.62
N TYR A 35 -8.04 12.30 21.56
CA TYR A 35 -8.53 12.98 20.36
C TYR A 35 -9.21 11.94 19.47
N PRO A 36 -10.50 12.09 19.18
CA PRO A 36 -11.25 11.14 18.38
C PRO A 36 -10.71 11.05 16.95
N LEU A 37 -10.95 9.90 16.33
CA LEU A 37 -10.43 9.58 15.00
C LEU A 37 -10.91 10.61 13.98
N SER A 38 -9.98 11.21 13.26
CA SER A 38 -10.25 12.22 12.23
C SER A 38 -11.07 11.64 11.08
N GLY A 39 -11.82 12.52 10.41
CA GLY A 39 -12.61 12.21 9.22
C GLY A 39 -11.83 11.46 8.13
N LEU A 40 -10.52 11.71 8.01
CA LEU A 40 -9.66 11.06 7.01
C LEU A 40 -9.39 9.58 7.29
N TYR A 41 -9.60 9.10 8.51
CA TYR A 41 -9.35 7.71 8.91
C TYR A 41 -10.62 6.97 9.27
N THR A 42 -11.80 7.53 9.01
CA THR A 42 -13.10 6.88 9.21
C THR A 42 -13.25 5.63 8.32
N PRO A 43 -14.19 4.73 8.65
CA PRO A 43 -14.44 3.52 7.84
C PRO A 43 -14.63 3.83 6.36
N LEU A 44 -15.31 4.92 6.00
CA LEU A 44 -15.60 5.24 4.60
C LEU A 44 -14.31 5.51 3.80
N GLN A 45 -13.33 6.21 4.38
CA GLN A 45 -12.04 6.45 3.73
C GLN A 45 -11.15 5.21 3.71
N ARG A 46 -11.12 4.44 4.80
CA ARG A 46 -10.34 3.20 4.87
C ARG A 46 -10.82 2.16 3.86
N ILE A 47 -12.15 1.99 3.74
CA ILE A 47 -12.75 1.09 2.75
C ILE A 47 -12.38 1.53 1.34
N LEU A 48 -12.46 2.83 1.02
CA LEU A 48 -12.03 3.33 -0.29
C LEU A 48 -10.58 2.96 -0.58
N PHE A 49 -9.69 3.20 0.39
CA PHE A 49 -8.28 2.84 0.26
C PHE A 49 -8.09 1.34 0.02
N TYR A 50 -8.74 0.46 0.79
CA TYR A 50 -8.65 -0.99 0.60
C TYR A 50 -9.17 -1.43 -0.77
N LEU A 51 -10.28 -0.85 -1.24
CA LEU A 51 -10.81 -1.12 -2.57
C LEU A 51 -9.85 -0.71 -3.68
N LEU A 52 -9.21 0.46 -3.56
CA LEU A 52 -8.20 0.93 -4.52
C LEU A 52 -6.97 0.02 -4.56
N LEU A 53 -6.51 -0.44 -3.39
CA LEU A 53 -5.41 -1.39 -3.24
C LEU A 53 -5.73 -2.74 -3.88
N ILE A 54 -6.90 -3.32 -3.57
CA ILE A 54 -7.39 -4.57 -4.17
C ILE A 54 -7.54 -4.39 -5.67
N TYR A 55 -8.12 -3.27 -6.12
CA TYR A 55 -8.27 -2.96 -7.53
C TYR A 55 -6.91 -2.85 -8.24
N GLY A 56 -5.90 -2.26 -7.60
CA GLY A 56 -4.54 -2.20 -8.15
C GLY A 56 -3.92 -3.58 -8.38
N VAL A 57 -4.24 -4.55 -7.53
CA VAL A 57 -3.77 -5.94 -7.66
C VAL A 57 -4.59 -6.77 -8.64
N LEU A 58 -5.92 -6.61 -8.66
CA LEU A 58 -6.82 -7.40 -9.53
C LEU A 58 -6.93 -6.84 -10.95
N GLY A 59 -6.89 -5.51 -11.10
CA GLY A 59 -7.09 -4.77 -12.34
C GLY A 59 -5.98 -4.93 -13.39
N ARG A 60 -5.10 -5.95 -13.28
CA ARG A 60 -3.87 -6.15 -14.08
C ARG A 60 -4.07 -6.08 -15.59
N ARG A 61 -5.29 -6.37 -16.07
CA ARG A 61 -5.67 -6.36 -17.49
C ARG A 61 -5.97 -4.96 -18.03
N GLN A 62 -6.36 -4.01 -17.19
CA GLN A 62 -6.75 -2.64 -17.56
C GLN A 62 -5.72 -1.62 -17.07
N ARG A 63 -4.55 -1.62 -17.70
CA ARG A 63 -3.39 -0.80 -17.30
C ARG A 63 -3.69 0.70 -17.13
N TRP A 64 -4.58 1.22 -17.99
CA TRP A 64 -4.97 2.63 -18.02
C TRP A 64 -5.82 3.02 -16.79
N LEU A 65 -6.68 2.12 -16.32
CA LEU A 65 -7.56 2.38 -15.18
C LEU A 65 -6.84 2.19 -13.83
N VAL A 66 -5.95 1.17 -13.76
CA VAL A 66 -5.13 0.89 -12.58
C VAL A 66 -4.22 2.06 -12.20
N ALA A 67 -3.68 2.79 -13.19
CA ALA A 67 -2.78 3.92 -12.91
C ALA A 67 -3.45 5.01 -12.07
N GLY A 68 -4.70 5.37 -12.39
CA GLY A 68 -5.45 6.37 -11.62
C GLY A 68 -5.78 5.90 -10.21
N ALA A 69 -6.29 4.67 -10.08
CA ALA A 69 -6.62 4.07 -8.79
C ALA A 69 -5.40 3.95 -7.87
N LEU A 70 -4.26 3.50 -8.42
CA LEU A 70 -3.01 3.37 -7.68
C LEU A 70 -2.47 4.75 -7.27
N ALA A 71 -2.54 5.76 -8.14
CA ALA A 71 -2.13 7.12 -7.80
C ALA A 71 -2.93 7.67 -6.60
N SER A 72 -4.26 7.52 -6.60
CA SER A 72 -5.12 7.93 -5.48
C SER A 72 -4.75 7.22 -4.17
N ALA A 73 -4.57 5.89 -4.22
CA ALA A 73 -4.14 5.13 -3.05
C ALA A 73 -2.75 5.56 -2.56
N MET A 74 -1.82 5.81 -3.49
CA MET A 74 -0.46 6.22 -3.18
C MET A 74 -0.42 7.59 -2.50
N SER A 75 -1.20 8.56 -3.00
CA SER A 75 -1.31 9.88 -2.40
C SER A 75 -1.88 9.83 -0.99
N TYR A 76 -2.96 9.09 -0.77
CA TYR A 76 -3.57 8.95 0.55
C TYR A 76 -2.63 8.24 1.55
N GLY A 77 -2.00 7.14 1.14
CA GLY A 77 -0.99 6.46 1.97
C GLY A 77 0.24 7.32 2.27
N GLY A 78 0.70 8.10 1.28
CA GLY A 78 1.80 9.05 1.46
C GLY A 78 1.46 10.14 2.47
N ALA A 79 0.25 10.70 2.42
CA ALA A 79 -0.25 11.67 3.38
C ALA A 79 -0.32 11.07 4.80
N ALA A 80 -0.81 9.84 4.95
CA ALA A 80 -0.81 9.14 6.24
C ALA A 80 0.62 8.92 6.78
N SER A 81 1.58 8.62 5.91
CA SER A 81 2.99 8.46 6.29
C SER A 81 3.59 9.78 6.81
N ILE A 82 3.28 10.90 6.15
CA ILE A 82 3.67 12.24 6.61
C ILE A 82 3.00 12.54 7.95
N HIS A 83 1.71 12.20 8.11
CA HIS A 83 1.01 12.39 9.36
C HIS A 83 1.67 11.62 10.52
N SER A 84 2.18 10.41 10.26
CA SER A 84 2.96 9.64 11.25
C SER A 84 4.19 10.41 11.76
N ILE A 85 4.92 11.09 10.87
CA ILE A 85 6.10 11.90 11.22
C ILE A 85 5.71 13.05 12.16
N LEU A 86 4.52 13.64 11.95
CA LEU A 86 4.01 14.70 12.81
C LEU A 86 3.57 14.14 14.17
N LEU A 87 2.84 13.02 14.19
CA LEU A 87 2.37 12.40 15.43
C LEU A 87 3.52 11.96 16.34
N VAL A 88 4.56 11.32 15.78
CA VAL A 88 5.72 10.88 16.57
C VAL A 88 6.46 12.07 17.21
N SER A 89 6.55 13.21 16.51
CA SER A 89 7.21 14.41 17.02
C SER A 89 6.53 15.02 18.25
N ARG A 90 5.22 14.78 18.41
CA ARG A 90 4.38 15.33 19.48
C ARG A 90 3.85 14.28 20.45
N SER A 91 4.32 13.04 20.34
CA SER A 91 3.93 11.88 21.17
C SER A 91 4.19 12.05 22.68
N ARG A 92 4.92 13.10 23.10
CA ARG A 92 5.37 13.31 24.48
C ARG A 92 4.32 13.73 25.50
N SER A 93 3.10 14.15 25.10
CA SER A 93 2.07 14.49 26.09
C SER A 93 1.60 13.21 26.80
N PRO A 94 1.76 13.06 28.12
CA PRO A 94 1.30 11.86 28.84
C PRO A 94 -0.22 11.87 29.09
N TYR A 95 -0.87 13.02 28.88
CA TYR A 95 -2.25 13.26 29.30
C TYR A 95 -3.29 12.98 28.20
N ALA A 96 -2.89 12.88 26.94
CA ALA A 96 -3.83 12.65 25.83
C ALA A 96 -3.24 11.77 24.72
N ILE A 97 -4.10 10.96 24.12
CA ILE A 97 -3.78 10.07 22.99
C ILE A 97 -4.49 10.57 21.74
N ASP A 98 -3.76 10.73 20.63
CA ASP A 98 -4.39 10.97 19.34
C ASP A 98 -4.68 9.63 18.65
N LEU A 99 -5.98 9.30 18.50
CA LEU A 99 -6.40 8.04 17.89
C LEU A 99 -6.06 7.94 16.40
N ASP A 100 -5.68 9.04 15.76
CA ASP A 100 -5.19 9.03 14.38
C ASP A 100 -3.93 8.18 14.23
N VAL A 101 -3.17 7.93 15.31
CA VAL A 101 -2.01 7.01 15.27
C VAL A 101 -2.42 5.61 14.82
N TYR A 102 -3.59 5.13 15.24
CA TYR A 102 -4.13 3.83 14.82
C TYR A 102 -4.60 3.87 13.37
N GLY A 103 -5.27 4.96 12.96
CA GLY A 103 -5.67 5.21 11.57
C GLY A 103 -4.47 5.18 10.62
N VAL A 104 -3.43 5.95 10.96
CA VAL A 104 -2.17 6.00 10.22
C VAL A 104 -1.50 4.64 10.17
N PHE A 105 -1.42 3.92 11.29
CA PHE A 105 -0.87 2.56 11.32
C PHE A 105 -1.65 1.62 10.39
N ALA A 106 -2.98 1.65 10.41
CA ALA A 106 -3.81 0.80 9.56
C ALA A 106 -3.58 1.06 8.06
N ILE A 107 -3.46 2.33 7.65
CA ILE A 107 -3.19 2.69 6.25
C ILE A 107 -1.76 2.30 5.86
N THR A 108 -0.76 2.66 6.66
CA THR A 108 0.66 2.44 6.36
C THR A 108 1.03 0.95 6.37
N SER A 109 0.62 0.20 7.40
CA SER A 109 0.85 -1.25 7.48
C SER A 109 0.22 -2.01 6.31
N THR A 110 -1.02 -1.66 5.94
CA THR A 110 -1.74 -2.31 4.83
C THR A 110 -1.04 -2.05 3.49
N GLY A 111 -0.55 -0.83 3.24
CA GLY A 111 0.22 -0.51 2.03
C GLY A 111 1.56 -1.25 1.95
N VAL A 112 2.27 -1.39 3.08
CA VAL A 112 3.52 -2.18 3.14
C VAL A 112 3.25 -3.65 2.83
N LEU A 113 2.25 -4.26 3.46
CA LEU A 113 1.91 -5.67 3.26
C LEU A 113 1.46 -5.97 1.82
N LEU A 114 0.81 -5.01 1.16
CA LEU A 114 0.42 -5.14 -0.25
C LEU A 114 1.60 -5.00 -1.23
N THR A 115 2.70 -4.36 -0.83
CA THR A 115 3.83 -4.09 -1.72
C THR A 115 4.41 -5.39 -2.30
N GLY A 116 4.54 -6.44 -1.48
CA GLY A 116 5.00 -7.76 -1.93
C GLY A 116 4.13 -8.34 -3.05
N PRO A 117 2.82 -8.53 -2.83
CA PRO A 117 1.88 -8.94 -3.86
C PRO A 117 1.89 -8.05 -5.12
N LEU A 118 1.94 -6.72 -4.96
CA LEU A 118 1.99 -5.77 -6.08
C LEU A 118 3.23 -5.96 -6.96
N LEU A 119 4.42 -6.12 -6.35
CA LEU A 119 5.67 -6.25 -7.09
C LEU A 119 5.89 -7.66 -7.68
N THR A 120 5.39 -8.70 -7.03
CA THR A 120 5.60 -10.10 -7.44
C THR A 120 4.57 -10.61 -8.47
N LEU A 121 3.30 -10.19 -8.37
CA LEU A 121 2.24 -10.64 -9.31
C LEU A 121 1.98 -9.72 -10.48
N SER A 122 2.37 -8.45 -10.38
CA SER A 122 2.13 -7.51 -11.46
C SER A 122 3.17 -7.67 -12.56
N THR A 123 2.95 -8.65 -13.43
CA THR A 123 3.65 -8.78 -14.71
C THR A 123 3.52 -7.50 -15.55
N THR A 124 2.44 -6.75 -15.33
CA THR A 124 2.22 -5.39 -15.86
C THR A 124 3.26 -4.41 -15.32
N LEU A 125 3.49 -4.31 -14.01
CA LEU A 125 4.53 -3.42 -13.44
C LEU A 125 5.95 -3.90 -13.76
N HIS A 126 6.16 -5.21 -13.91
CA HIS A 126 7.47 -5.75 -14.28
C HIS A 126 7.84 -5.48 -15.74
N ARG A 127 6.84 -5.45 -16.64
CA ARG A 127 7.01 -5.18 -18.08
C ARG A 127 6.96 -3.69 -18.42
N ILE A 128 6.46 -2.86 -17.50
CA ILE A 128 6.45 -1.41 -17.65
C ILE A 128 7.78 -0.85 -17.11
N GLU A 129 8.21 0.25 -17.72
CA GLU A 129 9.44 1.01 -17.51
C GLU A 129 9.94 0.99 -16.06
N LYS A 130 11.28 0.87 -15.92
CA LYS A 130 11.98 0.86 -14.62
C LYS A 130 11.54 2.02 -13.70
N GLU A 131 11.09 3.13 -14.27
CA GLU A 131 10.65 4.33 -13.58
C GLU A 131 9.43 4.10 -12.68
N ILE A 132 8.37 3.42 -13.17
CA ILE A 132 7.17 3.18 -12.37
C ILE A 132 7.48 2.25 -11.19
N ARG A 133 8.31 1.24 -11.43
CA ARG A 133 8.76 0.33 -10.36
C ARG A 133 9.53 1.10 -9.29
N THR A 134 10.39 2.05 -9.66
CA THR A 134 11.09 2.90 -8.70
C THR A 134 10.11 3.75 -7.88
N ILE A 135 9.08 4.32 -8.50
CA ILE A 135 8.06 5.11 -7.80
C ILE A 135 7.31 4.25 -6.76
N VAL A 136 6.89 3.04 -7.13
CA VAL A 136 6.21 2.11 -6.21
C VAL A 136 7.14 1.69 -5.06
N ILE A 137 8.42 1.44 -5.35
CA ILE A 137 9.42 1.12 -4.32
C ILE A 137 9.62 2.30 -3.36
N LEU A 138 9.77 3.52 -3.87
CA LEU A 138 9.93 4.72 -3.05
C LEU A 138 8.70 4.94 -2.16
N TRP A 139 7.51 4.76 -2.72
CA TRP A 139 6.26 4.79 -1.97
C TRP A 139 6.22 3.73 -0.87
N ALA A 140 6.64 2.49 -1.16
CA ALA A 140 6.69 1.44 -0.14
C ALA A 140 7.66 1.76 0.99
N HIS A 141 8.81 2.40 0.70
CA HIS A 141 9.74 2.87 1.73
C HIS A 141 9.12 3.99 2.57
N LEU A 142 8.39 4.92 1.95
CA LEU A 142 7.65 5.96 2.66
C LEU A 142 6.58 5.36 3.59
N MET A 143 5.82 4.38 3.11
CA MET A 143 4.82 3.66 3.91
C MET A 143 5.46 2.87 5.06
N LEU A 144 6.60 2.22 4.82
CA LEU A 144 7.35 1.51 5.85
C LEU A 144 7.86 2.46 6.94
N LEU A 145 8.42 3.61 6.55
CA LEU A 145 8.83 4.65 7.49
C LEU A 145 7.63 5.13 8.32
N GLY A 146 6.51 5.45 7.65
CA GLY A 146 5.26 5.85 8.31
C GLY A 146 4.76 4.80 9.31
N ALA A 147 4.78 3.52 8.94
CA ALA A 147 4.37 2.43 9.82
C ALA A 147 5.28 2.27 11.03
N ILE A 148 6.62 2.33 10.85
CA ILE A 148 7.58 2.24 11.97
C ILE A 148 7.38 3.37 12.97
N LEU A 149 7.15 4.61 12.49
CA LEU A 149 6.89 5.77 13.34
C LEU A 149 5.53 5.68 14.06
N ALA A 150 4.54 5.05 13.43
CA ALA A 150 3.25 4.80 14.07
C ALA A 150 3.39 3.73 15.16
N VAL A 151 4.09 2.62 14.88
CA VAL A 151 4.40 1.59 15.87
C VAL A 151 5.15 2.19 17.05
N SER A 152 6.20 2.97 16.82
CA SER A 152 6.95 3.58 17.93
C SER A 152 6.07 4.52 18.77
N SER A 153 5.15 5.24 18.14
CA SER A 153 4.19 6.10 18.85
C SER A 153 3.19 5.30 19.68
N ILE A 154 2.70 4.16 19.19
CA ILE A 154 1.78 3.28 19.92
C ILE A 154 2.49 2.70 21.16
N TYR A 155 3.70 2.16 21.00
CA TYR A 155 4.47 1.61 22.12
C TYR A 155 4.84 2.68 23.15
N ALA A 156 5.27 3.87 22.69
CA ALA A 156 5.56 4.97 23.61
C ALA A 156 4.32 5.40 24.41
N LYS A 157 3.11 5.28 23.85
CA LYS A 157 1.89 5.65 24.57
C LYS A 157 1.46 4.59 25.59
N GLU A 158 1.70 3.30 25.33
CA GLU A 158 1.40 2.24 26.29
C GLU A 158 2.19 2.42 27.60
N ASP A 159 3.46 2.86 27.52
CA ASP A 159 4.33 3.00 28.69
C ASP A 159 4.09 4.28 29.52
N PHE A 160 3.60 5.37 28.90
CA PHE A 160 3.57 6.72 29.51
C PHE A 160 2.18 7.34 29.69
N VAL A 161 1.11 6.60 29.44
CA VAL A 161 -0.26 7.11 29.56
C VAL A 161 -0.69 7.24 31.01
N THR A 162 -1.14 8.45 31.39
CA THR A 162 -1.67 8.75 32.72
C THR A 162 -3.19 8.82 32.68
N ALA A 163 -3.85 8.18 33.65
CA ALA A 163 -5.29 8.28 33.83
C ALA A 163 -5.72 9.74 34.14
N PRO A 164 -6.87 10.22 33.61
CA PRO A 164 -7.42 11.49 34.03
C PRO A 164 -7.85 11.45 35.50
N ALA A 165 -7.82 12.62 36.16
CA ALA A 165 -8.29 12.74 37.53
C ALA A 165 -9.82 12.51 37.59
N CYS A 166 -10.27 11.71 38.55
CA CYS A 166 -11.69 11.60 38.87
C CYS A 166 -12.05 12.72 39.86
N LEU A 167 -12.92 13.64 39.44
CA LEU A 167 -13.33 14.80 40.23
C LEU A 167 -14.76 14.65 40.73
N PRO A 168 -15.12 15.30 41.85
CA PRO A 168 -16.52 15.45 42.24
C PRO A 168 -17.33 16.08 41.09
N PRO A 169 -18.60 15.68 40.88
CA PRO A 169 -19.40 16.18 39.75
C PRO A 169 -19.51 17.71 39.67
N GLU A 170 -19.57 18.38 40.82
CA GLU A 170 -19.68 19.84 40.92
C GLU A 170 -18.42 20.56 40.41
N GLU A 171 -17.23 20.01 40.70
CA GLU A 171 -15.95 20.59 40.27
C GLU A 171 -15.70 20.34 38.78
N ALA A 172 -16.08 19.16 38.28
CA ALA A 172 -15.86 18.77 36.89
C ALA A 172 -16.63 19.66 35.89
N MET A 173 -17.84 20.10 36.24
CA MET A 173 -18.70 20.93 35.36
C MET A 173 -18.17 22.34 35.09
N THR A 174 -17.27 22.86 35.93
CA THR A 174 -16.87 24.29 35.87
C THR A 174 -15.75 24.60 34.86
N SER A 175 -15.06 23.58 34.33
CA SER A 175 -13.91 23.81 33.42
C SER A 175 -13.59 22.66 32.45
N ALA A 176 -14.25 21.50 32.55
CA ALA A 176 -13.96 20.36 31.67
C ALA A 176 -14.66 20.49 30.31
N THR A 177 -13.93 20.19 29.23
CA THR A 177 -14.48 20.17 27.87
C THR A 177 -15.27 18.89 27.58
N SER A 178 -14.94 17.80 28.28
CA SER A 178 -15.62 16.52 28.18
C SER A 178 -15.65 15.83 29.54
N LEU A 179 -16.79 15.20 29.81
CA LEU A 179 -17.12 14.54 31.08
C LEU A 179 -17.50 13.10 30.81
N PHE A 180 -16.95 12.18 31.62
CA PHE A 180 -17.36 10.78 31.62
C PHE A 180 -17.62 10.35 33.06
N GLN A 181 -18.86 9.95 33.35
CA GLN A 181 -19.25 9.52 34.69
C GLN A 181 -18.72 8.11 34.97
N SER A 182 -18.07 7.92 36.11
CA SER A 182 -17.59 6.60 36.52
C SER A 182 -18.76 5.65 36.81
N PRO A 183 -18.72 4.38 36.35
CA PRO A 183 -19.77 3.41 36.65
C PRO A 183 -19.65 2.81 38.06
N THR A 184 -18.47 2.90 38.68
CA THR A 184 -18.15 2.26 39.97
C THR A 184 -18.07 3.26 41.12
N GLU A 185 -17.76 4.52 40.83
CA GLU A 185 -17.51 5.56 41.83
C GLU A 185 -18.40 6.78 41.56
N ASN A 186 -18.76 7.54 42.60
CA ASN A 186 -19.53 8.78 42.46
C ASN A 186 -18.62 9.96 42.07
N CYS A 187 -17.88 9.81 40.97
CA CYS A 187 -16.97 10.81 40.45
C CYS A 187 -17.04 10.87 38.92
N THR A 188 -16.62 12.01 38.37
CA THR A 188 -16.64 12.28 36.94
C THR A 188 -15.20 12.49 36.45
N TYR A 189 -14.81 11.72 35.45
CA TYR A 189 -13.53 11.92 34.76
C TYR A 189 -13.63 13.15 33.87
N ALA A 190 -12.67 14.06 34.04
CA ALA A 190 -12.58 15.30 33.29
C ALA A 190 -11.26 15.35 32.50
N CYS A 191 -11.36 15.67 31.22
CA CYS A 191 -10.19 15.92 30.37
C CYS A 191 -9.97 17.43 30.23
N PHE A 192 -8.84 17.89 30.77
CA PHE A 192 -8.44 19.29 30.72
C PHE A 192 -7.49 19.55 29.56
N GLN A 193 -7.75 20.63 28.84
CA GLN A 193 -6.90 21.07 27.75
C GLN A 193 -5.70 21.86 28.29
N LYS A 194 -4.63 21.16 28.69
CA LYS A 194 -3.39 21.82 29.14
C LYS A 194 -2.46 22.27 28.01
N ASP A 195 -2.51 21.62 26.83
CA ASP A 195 -1.61 21.91 25.71
C ASP A 195 -2.33 21.91 24.35
N HIS A 196 -1.94 22.84 23.47
CA HIS A 196 -2.39 22.86 22.08
C HIS A 196 -1.66 21.78 21.26
N THR A 197 -2.44 20.89 20.63
CA THR A 197 -1.97 20.10 19.49
C THR A 197 -2.15 20.93 18.21
N PRO A 198 -1.10 21.18 17.41
CA PRO A 198 -1.14 22.15 16.30
C PRO A 198 -2.15 21.84 15.17
N PHE A 199 -2.78 20.66 15.17
CA PHE A 199 -3.71 20.23 14.12
C PHE A 199 -5.11 19.87 14.62
N ARG A 200 -5.38 19.96 15.93
CA ARG A 200 -6.74 19.76 16.46
C ARG A 200 -7.24 21.09 17.02
N SER A 201 -8.46 21.46 16.64
CA SER A 201 -9.15 22.60 17.25
C SER A 201 -9.43 22.29 18.72
N LEU A 202 -9.46 23.35 19.54
CA LEU A 202 -9.50 23.27 20.99
C LEU A 202 -10.60 22.32 21.58
N PRO A 203 -11.86 22.27 21.10
CA PRO A 203 -12.92 21.56 21.83
C PRO A 203 -12.94 20.02 21.66
N ASN A 204 -11.99 19.39 20.96
CA ASN A 204 -12.16 18.01 20.51
C ASN A 204 -11.59 16.92 21.43
N ILE A 205 -11.09 17.25 22.62
CA ILE A 205 -10.60 16.22 23.56
C ILE A 205 -11.76 15.57 24.31
N MET A 206 -11.82 14.24 24.32
CA MET A 206 -12.89 13.49 24.98
C MET A 206 -12.37 12.50 26.03
N ALA A 207 -13.05 12.45 27.18
CA ALA A 207 -12.95 11.32 28.11
C ALA A 207 -13.68 10.11 27.49
N TRP A 208 -12.99 8.98 27.38
CA TRP A 208 -13.51 7.79 26.72
C TRP A 208 -13.13 6.51 27.49
N PRO A 209 -14.07 5.55 27.65
CA PRO A 209 -13.80 4.27 28.31
C PRO A 209 -12.76 3.49 27.52
N ASN A 210 -11.67 3.13 28.16
CA ASN A 210 -10.52 2.54 27.49
C ASN A 210 -10.80 1.12 27.00
N ARG A 211 -10.97 0.98 25.69
CA ARG A 211 -11.09 -0.32 25.00
C ARG A 211 -9.93 -0.56 24.03
N THR A 212 -8.77 0.07 24.25
CA THR A 212 -7.62 -0.15 23.36
C THR A 212 -6.91 -1.45 23.70
N ASP A 213 -6.62 -2.24 22.66
CA ASP A 213 -5.79 -3.43 22.78
C ASP A 213 -4.33 -3.07 23.13
N PRO A 214 -3.57 -3.99 23.74
CA PRO A 214 -2.12 -3.85 23.92
C PRO A 214 -1.36 -3.58 22.61
N ALA A 215 -0.25 -2.84 22.63
CA ALA A 215 0.48 -2.48 21.40
C ALA A 215 0.94 -3.72 20.61
N LYS A 216 1.32 -4.79 21.32
CA LYS A 216 1.70 -6.08 20.73
C LYS A 216 0.56 -6.72 19.92
N ASP A 217 -0.68 -6.57 20.38
CA ASP A 217 -1.84 -7.18 19.74
C ASP A 217 -2.23 -6.35 18.52
N ILE A 218 -2.14 -5.02 18.63
CA ILE A 218 -2.33 -4.09 17.52
C ILE A 218 -1.34 -4.36 16.39
N THR A 219 -0.06 -4.51 16.73
CA THR A 219 1.04 -4.62 15.76
C THR A 219 1.42 -6.07 15.40
N GLY A 220 0.73 -7.06 15.98
CA GLY A 220 1.10 -8.48 15.97
C GLY A 220 1.12 -9.15 14.59
N VAL A 221 0.41 -8.62 13.59
CA VAL A 221 0.54 -9.10 12.20
C VAL A 221 1.71 -8.41 11.50
N PHE A 222 1.83 -7.09 11.65
CA PHE A 222 2.78 -6.28 10.91
C PHE A 222 4.23 -6.53 11.35
N VAL A 223 4.51 -6.46 12.65
CA VAL A 223 5.88 -6.53 13.18
C VAL A 223 6.57 -7.85 12.80
N PRO A 224 5.97 -9.04 12.99
CA PRO A 224 6.60 -10.30 12.57
C PRO A 224 6.79 -10.40 11.05
N CYS A 225 5.83 -9.91 10.26
CA CYS A 225 5.94 -9.89 8.79
C CYS A 225 7.12 -9.04 8.32
N VAL A 226 7.30 -7.84 8.90
CA VAL A 226 8.42 -6.96 8.54
C VAL A 226 9.74 -7.52 9.08
N ALA A 227 9.77 -8.03 10.31
CA ALA A 227 10.96 -8.60 10.93
C ALA A 227 11.49 -9.82 10.16
N SER A 228 10.63 -10.63 9.53
CA SER A 228 11.01 -11.75 8.66
C SER A 228 11.39 -11.31 7.24
N ALA A 229 10.72 -10.29 6.69
CA ALA A 229 10.97 -9.82 5.33
C ALA A 229 12.26 -9.00 5.18
N LEU A 230 12.59 -8.14 6.16
CA LEU A 230 13.77 -7.26 6.09
C LEU A 230 15.11 -8.01 5.98
N PRO A 231 15.42 -9.02 6.82
CA PRO A 231 16.64 -9.79 6.68
C PRO A 231 16.70 -10.53 5.35
N THR A 232 15.57 -11.05 4.87
CA THR A 232 15.49 -11.77 3.60
C THR A 232 15.80 -10.83 2.43
N ALA A 233 15.22 -9.63 2.40
CA ALA A 233 15.52 -8.62 1.39
C ALA A 233 16.98 -8.17 1.44
N LEU A 234 17.55 -7.97 2.63
CA LEU A 234 18.94 -7.60 2.82
C LEU A 234 19.90 -8.69 2.31
N ILE A 235 19.65 -9.95 2.68
CA ILE A 235 20.45 -11.10 2.23
C ILE A 235 20.39 -11.22 0.70
N CYS A 236 19.20 -11.13 0.11
CA CYS A 236 19.04 -11.14 -1.35
C CYS A 236 19.80 -9.98 -2.02
N GLY A 237 19.75 -8.77 -1.46
CA GLY A 237 20.48 -7.61 -1.97
C GLY A 237 22.00 -7.76 -1.89
N ILE A 238 22.52 -8.27 -0.76
CA ILE A 238 23.95 -8.55 -0.58
C ILE A 238 24.41 -9.62 -1.57
N MET A 239 23.64 -10.70 -1.76
CA MET A 239 23.94 -11.75 -2.72
C MET A 239 23.98 -11.23 -4.16
N ASP A 240 23.03 -10.37 -4.56
CA ASP A 240 23.03 -9.74 -5.88
C ASP A 240 24.25 -8.83 -6.08
N HIS A 241 24.57 -7.99 -5.09
CA HIS A 241 25.74 -7.13 -5.12
C HIS A 241 27.06 -7.93 -5.26
N ILE A 242 27.22 -9.02 -4.50
CA ILE A 242 28.39 -9.91 -4.59
C ILE A 242 28.48 -10.57 -5.97
N ARG A 243 27.35 -11.03 -6.54
CA ARG A 243 27.31 -11.64 -7.88
C ARG A 243 27.67 -10.63 -8.98
N MET A 244 27.11 -9.43 -8.91
CA MET A 244 27.44 -8.33 -9.82
C MET A 244 28.93 -7.98 -9.77
N ARG A 245 29.53 -7.96 -8.58
CA ARG A 245 30.98 -7.72 -8.41
C ARG A 245 31.86 -8.83 -8.98
N ARG A 246 31.38 -10.08 -9.02
CA ARG A 246 32.12 -11.24 -9.60
C ARG A 246 32.02 -11.33 -11.13
N GLY A 247 31.35 -10.40 -11.80
CA GLY A 247 31.20 -10.42 -13.27
C GLY A 247 30.29 -11.54 -13.78
N ASP A 248 29.59 -12.25 -12.89
CA ASP A 248 28.59 -13.24 -13.30
C ASP A 248 27.34 -12.49 -13.77
N ARG A 249 27.19 -12.37 -15.09
CA ARG A 249 26.17 -11.53 -15.76
C ARG A 249 24.75 -12.09 -15.65
N ARG A 250 24.53 -13.16 -14.88
CA ARG A 250 23.20 -13.70 -14.56
C ARG A 250 22.55 -12.87 -13.45
N ARG A 251 21.67 -11.96 -13.87
CA ARG A 251 20.85 -11.11 -12.98
C ARG A 251 20.00 -11.97 -12.03
N VAL A 252 20.00 -11.65 -10.73
CA VAL A 252 19.05 -12.20 -9.74
C VAL A 252 17.60 -11.80 -10.05
N SER A 253 17.37 -10.93 -11.03
CA SER A 253 16.03 -10.64 -11.57
C SER A 253 15.24 -11.90 -11.94
N ASP A 254 15.87 -13.05 -12.20
CA ASP A 254 15.19 -14.32 -12.46
C ASP A 254 14.64 -15.01 -11.19
N TYR A 255 15.11 -14.63 -10.00
CA TYR A 255 14.60 -15.11 -8.71
C TYR A 255 13.39 -14.30 -8.21
N PHE A 256 13.17 -13.09 -8.74
CA PHE A 256 11.97 -12.28 -8.53
C PHE A 256 11.08 -12.17 -9.78
N ALA A 257 11.57 -12.63 -10.93
CA ALA A 257 10.73 -12.87 -12.08
C ALA A 257 9.76 -13.98 -11.70
N SER A 258 8.48 -13.70 -11.93
CA SER A 258 7.43 -14.71 -11.87
C SER A 258 7.93 -15.96 -12.62
N PRO A 259 7.83 -17.16 -12.04
CA PRO A 259 8.21 -18.37 -12.73
C PRO A 259 7.39 -18.42 -14.03
N PRO A 260 7.95 -18.88 -15.16
CA PRO A 260 7.18 -19.02 -16.41
C PRO A 260 5.94 -19.92 -16.23
N ALA A 261 5.88 -20.68 -15.15
CA ALA A 261 4.71 -21.42 -14.70
C ALA A 261 3.53 -20.53 -14.25
N LEU A 262 3.74 -19.36 -13.65
CA LEU A 262 2.63 -18.46 -13.25
C LEU A 262 1.98 -17.75 -14.45
N HIS A 263 2.68 -17.64 -15.58
CA HIS A 263 2.05 -17.27 -16.86
C HIS A 263 1.22 -18.44 -17.44
N LYS A 264 1.51 -19.68 -17.05
CA LYS A 264 0.89 -20.89 -17.58
C LYS A 264 -0.25 -21.46 -16.71
N TYR A 265 -0.32 -21.08 -15.42
CA TYR A 265 -1.21 -21.73 -14.44
C TYR A 265 -2.21 -20.82 -13.70
N GLU A 266 -2.35 -19.54 -14.03
CA GLU A 266 -3.41 -18.69 -13.44
C GLU A 266 -4.50 -18.32 -14.47
N LEU A 267 -5.72 -18.77 -14.18
CA LEU A 267 -7.01 -18.47 -14.81
C LEU A 267 -7.26 -18.76 -16.30
N SER A 268 -6.25 -19.08 -17.11
CA SER A 268 -6.49 -19.53 -18.50
C SER A 268 -7.33 -20.80 -18.52
N TRP A 269 -6.98 -21.81 -17.71
CA TRP A 269 -7.72 -23.09 -17.69
C TRP A 269 -9.19 -22.95 -17.27
N ILE A 270 -9.52 -22.04 -16.34
CA ILE A 270 -10.92 -21.79 -15.93
C ILE A 270 -11.70 -21.08 -17.04
N MET A 271 -11.06 -20.19 -17.81
CA MET A 271 -11.66 -19.51 -18.97
C MET A 271 -11.68 -20.36 -20.25
N ASP A 272 -10.68 -21.21 -20.47
CA ASP A 272 -10.56 -22.11 -21.62
C ASP A 272 -11.55 -23.27 -21.53
N ARG A 273 -11.92 -23.67 -20.30
CA ARG A 273 -12.97 -24.65 -20.03
C ARG A 273 -14.38 -24.08 -20.21
N LEU A 274 -14.53 -22.75 -20.16
CA LEU A 274 -15.76 -22.03 -20.50
C LEU A 274 -15.87 -21.67 -21.99
N LEU A 275 -14.75 -21.62 -22.73
CA LEU A 275 -14.70 -21.19 -24.13
C LEU A 275 -14.24 -22.25 -25.14
N GLY A 276 -14.08 -23.51 -24.72
CA GLY A 276 -14.09 -24.68 -25.60
C GLY A 276 -13.06 -24.66 -26.75
N ARG A 277 -11.79 -24.32 -26.50
CA ARG A 277 -10.73 -24.44 -27.52
C ARG A 277 -9.63 -25.40 -27.12
N ARG A 278 -9.56 -26.53 -27.85
CA ARG A 278 -8.52 -27.56 -27.77
C ARG A 278 -7.39 -27.20 -28.74
N HIS A 279 -6.13 -27.18 -28.28
CA HIS A 279 -4.95 -27.20 -29.15
C HIS A 279 -4.01 -28.33 -28.75
N ASN A 280 -3.64 -29.14 -29.74
CA ASN A 280 -2.72 -30.26 -29.64
C ASN A 280 -1.27 -29.74 -29.72
N HIS A 281 -0.40 -30.21 -28.83
CA HIS A 281 1.04 -29.98 -28.96
C HIS A 281 1.77 -31.31 -29.21
N VAL A 282 2.35 -31.41 -30.40
CA VAL A 282 3.38 -32.38 -30.77
C VAL A 282 4.68 -31.97 -30.07
N SER A 283 5.31 -32.93 -29.38
CA SER A 283 6.60 -32.73 -28.69
C SER A 283 7.70 -33.49 -29.44
N SER A 284 8.71 -32.78 -29.92
CA SER A 284 9.98 -33.37 -30.36
C SER A 284 10.94 -33.40 -29.18
N ALA A 285 11.41 -34.60 -28.83
CA ALA A 285 12.33 -34.85 -27.72
C ALA A 285 13.77 -34.91 -28.24
N THR A 286 14.63 -34.04 -27.71
CA THR A 286 16.09 -34.16 -27.84
C THR A 286 16.64 -34.59 -26.48
N MET A 287 17.25 -35.78 -26.44
CA MET A 287 17.82 -36.37 -25.23
C MET A 287 19.04 -35.56 -24.76
N SER A 288 19.05 -35.15 -23.49
CA SER A 288 20.26 -34.71 -22.79
C SER A 288 20.35 -35.36 -21.40
N SER A 289 21.59 -35.46 -20.90
CA SER A 289 22.07 -36.39 -19.87
C SER A 289 21.36 -36.30 -18.49
N PRO A 290 21.03 -37.45 -17.86
CA PRO A 290 20.00 -37.55 -16.80
C PRO A 290 20.41 -37.07 -15.38
N SER A 291 21.68 -36.87 -15.05
CA SER A 291 22.10 -36.65 -13.64
C SER A 291 22.18 -35.17 -13.22
N LEU A 292 22.72 -34.29 -14.07
CA LEU A 292 22.83 -32.84 -13.79
C LEU A 292 21.49 -32.12 -13.96
N GLN A 293 20.66 -32.60 -14.90
CA GLN A 293 19.33 -32.07 -15.17
C GLN A 293 18.34 -32.37 -14.05
N ASN A 294 18.49 -33.51 -13.35
CA ASN A 294 17.61 -33.89 -12.25
C ASN A 294 17.85 -33.03 -10.98
N ARG A 295 19.10 -32.65 -10.69
CA ARG A 295 19.47 -31.81 -9.54
C ARG A 295 19.05 -30.35 -9.73
N THR A 296 19.23 -29.82 -10.94
CA THR A 296 18.76 -28.47 -11.32
C THR A 296 17.22 -28.40 -11.37
N SER A 297 16.55 -29.45 -11.88
CA SER A 297 15.08 -29.55 -11.90
C SER A 297 14.44 -29.56 -10.51
N ARG A 298 15.01 -30.27 -9.53
CA ARG A 298 14.48 -30.28 -8.14
C ARG A 298 14.61 -28.90 -7.47
N HIS A 299 15.74 -28.22 -7.64
CA HIS A 299 15.93 -26.86 -7.10
C HIS A 299 14.96 -25.84 -7.70
N ILE A 300 14.69 -25.92 -9.01
CA ILE A 300 13.75 -25.03 -9.70
C ILE A 300 12.31 -25.25 -9.21
N LYS A 301 11.89 -26.52 -9.01
CA LYS A 301 10.56 -26.85 -8.48
C LYS A 301 10.39 -26.35 -7.04
N PHE A 302 11.39 -26.56 -6.19
CA PHE A 302 11.38 -26.06 -4.82
C PHE A 302 11.28 -24.53 -4.77
N TRP A 303 12.08 -23.83 -5.58
CA TRP A 303 12.05 -22.36 -5.65
C TRP A 303 10.69 -21.83 -6.11
N THR A 304 10.10 -22.47 -7.12
CA THR A 304 8.76 -22.12 -7.62
C THR A 304 7.68 -22.30 -6.55
N ALA A 305 7.73 -23.42 -5.81
CA ALA A 305 6.79 -23.70 -4.71
C ALA A 305 6.96 -22.69 -3.57
N PHE A 306 8.20 -22.34 -3.23
CA PHE A 306 8.51 -21.32 -2.22
C PHE A 306 7.97 -19.94 -2.60
N GLN A 307 8.16 -19.50 -3.85
CA GLN A 307 7.60 -18.24 -4.34
C GLN A 307 6.07 -18.22 -4.28
N TYR A 308 5.41 -19.33 -4.64
CA TYR A 308 3.95 -19.46 -4.56
C TYR A 308 3.45 -19.35 -3.11
N TYR A 309 4.09 -20.06 -2.18
CA TYR A 309 3.79 -19.97 -0.75
C TYR A 309 3.97 -18.54 -0.23
N TYR A 310 5.09 -17.89 -0.56
CA TYR A 310 5.36 -16.51 -0.16
C TYR A 310 4.26 -15.55 -0.63
N VAL A 311 3.82 -15.69 -1.88
CA VAL A 311 2.73 -14.88 -2.45
C VAL A 311 1.42 -15.11 -1.69
N ILE A 312 1.02 -16.37 -1.47
CA ILE A 312 -0.22 -16.69 -0.75
C ILE A 312 -0.17 -16.16 0.68
N CYS A 313 0.93 -16.41 1.39
CA CYS A 313 1.12 -15.91 2.74
C CYS A 313 1.05 -14.39 2.80
N SER A 314 1.64 -13.69 1.82
CA SER A 314 1.59 -12.22 1.75
C SER A 314 0.16 -11.70 1.55
N PHE A 315 -0.66 -12.39 0.76
CA PHE A 315 -2.09 -12.04 0.64
C PHE A 315 -2.87 -12.36 1.91
N GLY A 316 -2.58 -13.49 2.55
CA GLY A 316 -3.20 -13.89 3.81
C GLY A 316 -2.92 -12.87 4.91
N THR A 317 -1.67 -12.41 5.05
CA THR A 317 -1.29 -11.40 6.03
C THR A 317 -1.88 -10.04 5.72
N PHE A 318 -1.94 -9.64 4.43
CA PHE A 318 -2.64 -8.44 3.99
C PHE A 318 -4.13 -8.46 4.38
N ALA A 319 -4.84 -9.55 4.08
CA ALA A 319 -6.26 -9.68 4.39
C ALA A 319 -6.50 -9.72 5.91
N LEU A 320 -5.70 -10.49 6.64
CA LEU A 320 -5.77 -10.57 8.10
C LEU A 320 -5.53 -9.20 8.75
N ASN A 321 -4.56 -8.42 8.25
CA ASN A 321 -4.29 -7.08 8.75
C ASN A 321 -5.49 -6.15 8.57
N ILE A 322 -6.17 -6.19 7.42
CA ILE A 322 -7.39 -5.40 7.19
C ILE A 322 -8.48 -5.80 8.18
N ILE A 323 -8.75 -7.11 8.31
CA ILE A 323 -9.81 -7.61 9.19
C ILE A 323 -9.55 -7.20 10.64
N LEU A 324 -8.34 -7.41 11.14
CA LEU A 324 -7.99 -7.05 12.52
C LEU A 324 -8.04 -5.55 12.74
N ASN A 325 -7.59 -4.73 11.79
CA ASN A 325 -7.71 -3.27 11.90
C ASN A 325 -9.17 -2.84 11.98
N GLU A 326 -10.05 -3.35 11.11
CA GLU A 326 -11.47 -2.97 11.13
C GLU A 326 -12.19 -3.40 12.41
N ILE A 327 -11.90 -4.60 12.94
CA ILE A 327 -12.45 -5.05 14.23
C ILE A 327 -12.07 -4.06 15.34
N ARG A 328 -10.81 -3.60 15.39
CA ARG A 328 -10.34 -2.63 16.39
C ARG A 328 -11.03 -1.28 16.26
N PHE A 329 -11.26 -0.81 15.04
CA PHE A 329 -11.90 0.49 14.82
C PHE A 329 -13.39 0.53 15.19
N GLN A 330 -14.07 -0.62 15.35
CA GLN A 330 -15.51 -0.64 15.67
C GLN A 330 -15.86 0.12 16.96
N HIS A 331 -14.94 0.14 17.92
CA HIS A 331 -15.18 0.72 19.24
C HIS A 331 -14.59 2.12 19.41
N LEU A 332 -13.79 2.59 18.44
CA LEU A 332 -13.07 3.86 18.55
C LEU A 332 -14.00 5.04 18.21
N PRO A 333 -13.96 6.12 19.00
CA PRO A 333 -14.77 7.30 18.73
C PRO A 333 -14.24 8.05 17.51
N THR A 334 -15.14 8.53 16.66
CA THR A 334 -14.85 9.28 15.43
C THR A 334 -15.41 10.69 15.52
N ILE A 335 -14.68 11.68 14.97
CA ILE A 335 -15.16 13.07 14.90
C ILE A 335 -16.29 13.24 13.90
N GLU A 336 -16.11 12.68 12.71
CA GLU A 336 -17.07 12.85 11.60
C GLU A 336 -17.85 11.56 11.37
N LYS A 337 -19.16 11.68 11.20
CA LYS A 337 -20.04 10.55 10.90
C LYS A 337 -20.04 10.22 9.40
N PRO A 338 -20.33 8.96 9.00
CA PRO A 338 -20.22 8.54 7.60
C PRO A 338 -21.20 9.25 6.63
N TYR A 339 -22.25 9.88 7.15
CA TYR A 339 -23.21 10.64 6.36
C TYR A 339 -22.80 12.10 6.12
N GLU A 340 -21.70 12.57 6.70
CA GLU A 340 -21.20 13.92 6.49
C GLU A 340 -20.56 14.08 5.10
N VAL A 341 -20.79 15.22 4.44
CA VAL A 341 -20.39 15.46 3.04
C VAL A 341 -18.88 15.34 2.85
N GLY A 342 -18.07 15.73 3.85
CA GLY A 342 -16.61 15.62 3.82
C GLY A 342 -16.12 14.19 3.56
N GLN A 343 -16.91 13.19 3.96
CA GLN A 343 -16.60 11.78 3.77
C GLN A 343 -16.75 11.31 2.32
N TRP A 344 -17.62 11.95 1.53
CA TRP A 344 -17.92 11.52 0.16
C TRP A 344 -17.01 12.17 -0.89
N ALA A 345 -16.33 13.27 -0.58
CA ALA A 345 -15.49 13.99 -1.54
C ALA A 345 -14.39 13.11 -2.17
N PRO A 346 -13.64 12.27 -1.43
CA PRO A 346 -12.64 11.38 -2.02
C PRO A 346 -13.25 10.30 -2.93
N TRP A 347 -14.44 9.80 -2.59
CA TRP A 347 -15.17 8.84 -3.42
C TRP A 347 -15.55 9.44 -4.77
N VAL A 348 -16.15 10.63 -4.75
CA VAL A 348 -16.51 11.36 -5.97
C VAL A 348 -15.27 11.64 -6.82
N SER A 349 -14.16 12.06 -6.20
CA SER A 349 -12.89 12.29 -6.88
C SER A 349 -12.39 11.04 -7.61
N VAL A 350 -12.37 9.89 -6.94
CA VAL A 350 -11.99 8.61 -7.56
C VAL A 350 -12.93 8.24 -8.71
N MET A 351 -14.24 8.40 -8.54
CA MET A 351 -15.22 8.11 -9.60
C MET A 351 -15.04 9.00 -10.82
N LEU A 352 -14.73 10.28 -10.63
CA LEU A 352 -14.43 11.21 -11.72
C LEU A 352 -13.14 10.82 -12.46
N VAL A 353 -12.08 10.46 -11.72
CA VAL A 353 -10.82 9.98 -12.32
C VAL A 353 -11.07 8.72 -13.15
N VAL A 354 -11.82 7.74 -12.61
CA VAL A 354 -12.17 6.52 -13.34
C VAL A 354 -13.02 6.84 -14.58
N SER A 355 -14.00 7.73 -14.46
CA SER A 355 -14.86 8.15 -15.58
C SER A 355 -14.09 8.88 -16.69
N ALA A 356 -13.14 9.74 -16.32
CA ALA A 356 -12.26 10.44 -17.26
C ALA A 356 -11.36 9.47 -18.02
N GLN A 357 -10.81 8.48 -17.31
CA GLN A 357 -10.00 7.42 -17.90
C GLN A 357 -10.81 6.56 -18.87
N ILE A 358 -12.04 6.19 -18.49
CA ILE A 358 -12.98 5.44 -19.35
C ILE A 358 -13.25 6.24 -20.63
N THR A 359 -13.64 7.50 -20.48
CA THR A 359 -13.98 8.39 -21.60
C THR A 359 -12.81 8.56 -22.56
N THR A 360 -11.61 8.82 -22.03
CA THR A 360 -10.37 8.95 -22.82
C THR A 360 -10.08 7.67 -23.60
N HIS A 361 -10.26 6.51 -22.98
CA HIS A 361 -10.05 5.23 -23.63
C HIS A 361 -11.05 4.98 -24.78
N TYR A 362 -12.33 5.25 -24.56
CA TYR A 362 -13.36 5.07 -25.61
C TYR A 362 -13.21 6.06 -26.77
N LEU A 363 -12.97 7.34 -26.48
CA LEU A 363 -12.75 8.37 -27.50
C LEU A 363 -11.46 8.10 -28.30
N GLY A 364 -10.37 7.74 -27.63
CA GLY A 364 -9.11 7.37 -28.29
C GLY A 364 -9.28 6.13 -29.18
N ARG A 365 -10.07 5.15 -28.74
CA ARG A 365 -10.38 3.96 -29.57
C ARG A 365 -11.24 4.31 -30.77
N ARG A 366 -12.22 5.20 -30.62
CA ARG A 366 -13.06 5.69 -31.72
C ARG A 366 -12.23 6.47 -32.74
N SER A 367 -11.37 7.39 -32.28
CA SER A 367 -10.47 8.17 -33.13
C SER A 367 -9.51 7.27 -33.93
N ARG A 368 -8.91 6.26 -33.28
CA ARG A 368 -8.06 5.28 -34.00
C ARG A 368 -8.82 4.46 -35.03
N ARG A 369 -10.09 4.12 -34.77
CA ARG A 369 -10.95 3.43 -35.75
C ARG A 369 -11.30 4.34 -36.93
N GLN A 370 -11.55 5.62 -36.67
CA GLN A 370 -11.83 6.60 -37.73
C GLN A 370 -10.60 6.76 -38.63
N LYS A 371 -9.43 7.04 -38.04
CA LYS A 371 -8.17 7.17 -38.79
C LYS A 371 -7.88 5.95 -39.67
N LYS A 372 -8.16 4.73 -39.17
CA LYS A 372 -7.97 3.51 -39.95
C LYS A 372 -8.94 3.41 -41.14
N ARG A 373 -10.18 3.86 -40.99
CA ARG A 373 -11.13 3.94 -42.12
C ARG A 373 -10.68 4.97 -43.15
N ASP A 374 -10.27 6.15 -42.69
CA ASP A 374 -9.81 7.22 -43.58
C ASP A 374 -8.55 6.77 -44.37
N GLU A 375 -7.62 6.03 -43.73
CA GLU A 375 -6.47 5.43 -44.41
C GLU A 375 -6.84 4.33 -45.42
N GLU A 376 -7.86 3.51 -45.13
CA GLU A 376 -8.37 2.46 -46.05
C GLU A 376 -9.11 3.08 -47.26
N GLU A 377 -9.80 4.21 -47.06
CA GLU A 377 -10.51 4.94 -48.13
C GLU A 377 -9.55 5.68 -49.07
N ILE A 378 -8.44 6.24 -48.55
CA ILE A 378 -7.43 6.95 -49.34
C ILE A 378 -6.56 6.00 -50.19
N CYS A 379 -6.26 4.78 -49.71
CA CYS A 379 -5.36 3.85 -50.40
C CYS A 379 -6.03 2.90 -51.41
N GLY A 380 -7.36 2.75 -51.37
CA GLY A 380 -8.12 1.84 -52.24
C GLY A 380 -7.78 0.34 -52.03
N PRO A 381 -8.70 -0.60 -52.33
CA PRO A 381 -8.49 -2.03 -52.11
C PRO A 381 -7.44 -2.68 -53.03
N GLU A 382 -7.00 -2.01 -54.11
CA GLU A 382 -6.08 -2.56 -55.12
C GLU A 382 -4.59 -2.38 -54.83
N SER A 383 -4.19 -1.55 -53.86
CA SER A 383 -2.77 -1.24 -53.61
C SER A 383 -2.07 -2.18 -52.62
N ALA A 384 -2.81 -3.11 -51.99
CA ALA A 384 -2.28 -3.99 -50.94
C ALA A 384 -1.46 -5.20 -51.44
N SER A 385 -1.51 -5.52 -52.75
CA SER A 385 -0.80 -6.66 -53.35
C SER A 385 0.45 -6.27 -54.15
N SER A 386 0.76 -4.98 -54.31
CA SER A 386 1.91 -4.53 -55.08
C SER A 386 3.21 -4.47 -54.25
N PRO A 387 4.35 -4.95 -54.76
CA PRO A 387 5.64 -4.93 -54.05
C PRO A 387 6.09 -3.52 -53.64
N THR A 388 5.61 -2.48 -54.34
CA THR A 388 5.91 -1.07 -54.04
C THR A 388 5.21 -0.55 -52.78
N GLY A 389 4.06 -1.12 -52.39
CA GLY A 389 3.33 -0.76 -51.16
C GLY A 389 4.05 -1.21 -49.89
N ARG A 390 4.84 -2.29 -49.98
CA ARG A 390 5.60 -2.84 -48.84
C ARG A 390 6.81 -1.98 -48.48
N GLN A 391 7.48 -1.38 -49.47
CA GLN A 391 8.61 -0.47 -49.26
C GLN A 391 8.17 0.88 -48.67
N ARG A 392 7.01 1.40 -49.07
CA ARG A 392 6.50 2.68 -48.54
C ARG A 392 6.10 2.58 -47.06
N LYS A 393 5.48 1.46 -46.65
CA LYS A 393 5.17 1.17 -45.23
C LYS A 393 6.42 1.05 -44.35
N GLN A 394 7.55 0.61 -44.92
CA GLN A 394 8.81 0.46 -44.19
C GLN A 394 9.53 1.81 -44.02
N GLY A 395 9.38 2.73 -44.99
CA GLY A 395 9.83 4.13 -44.88
C GLY A 395 9.04 4.96 -43.86
N GLU A 396 7.70 4.84 -43.83
CA GLU A 396 6.87 5.58 -42.85
C GLU A 396 7.03 5.06 -41.41
N MET A 397 7.35 3.78 -41.20
CA MET A 397 7.72 3.25 -39.88
C MET A 397 9.06 3.81 -39.37
N GLN A 398 10.02 4.07 -40.28
CA GLN A 398 11.28 4.72 -39.92
C GLN A 398 11.08 6.21 -39.58
N GLU A 399 10.22 6.90 -40.33
CA GLU A 399 9.97 8.33 -40.12
C GLU A 399 9.13 8.61 -38.86
N THR A 400 8.19 7.72 -38.52
CA THR A 400 7.46 7.76 -37.23
C THR A 400 8.34 7.36 -36.05
N GLY A 401 9.30 6.44 -36.23
CA GLY A 401 10.34 6.17 -35.23
C GLY A 401 11.26 7.36 -34.98
N PHE A 402 11.57 8.15 -36.02
CA PHE A 402 12.39 9.36 -35.93
C PHE A 402 11.64 10.57 -35.35
N LYS A 403 10.32 10.69 -35.58
CA LYS A 403 9.48 11.71 -34.92
C LYS A 403 9.26 11.42 -33.44
N MET A 404 9.24 10.16 -33.02
CA MET A 404 9.06 9.80 -31.61
C MET A 404 10.34 10.02 -30.78
N SER A 405 11.52 9.92 -31.39
CA SER A 405 12.78 10.32 -30.75
C SER A 405 12.94 11.84 -30.63
N SER A 406 12.36 12.64 -31.54
CA SER A 406 12.36 14.11 -31.43
C SER A 406 11.47 14.63 -30.29
N TRP A 407 10.41 13.90 -29.93
CA TRP A 407 9.60 14.20 -28.74
C TRP A 407 10.34 13.88 -27.44
N HIS A 408 11.15 12.82 -27.39
CA HIS A 408 12.01 12.53 -26.24
C HIS A 408 13.10 13.57 -26.02
N SER A 409 13.65 14.16 -27.08
CA SER A 409 14.64 15.25 -26.98
C SER A 409 14.00 16.61 -26.67
N ALA A 410 12.76 16.88 -27.08
CA ALA A 410 12.02 18.08 -26.66
C ALA A 410 11.68 18.07 -25.15
N VAL A 411 11.35 16.90 -24.58
CA VAL A 411 11.11 16.73 -23.13
C VAL A 411 12.42 16.86 -22.32
N LEU A 412 13.56 16.44 -22.87
CA LEU A 412 14.87 16.66 -22.26
C LEU A 412 15.37 18.12 -22.40
N GLY A 413 15.00 18.82 -23.47
CA GLY A 413 15.28 20.24 -23.67
C GLY A 413 14.55 21.16 -22.67
N PHE A 414 13.35 20.76 -22.23
CA PHE A 414 12.60 21.50 -21.22
C PHE A 414 13.21 21.39 -19.81
N LYS A 415 14.01 20.34 -19.53
CA LYS A 415 14.71 20.17 -18.25
C LYS A 415 15.99 21.01 -18.13
N ARG A 416 16.50 21.56 -19.23
CA ARG A 416 17.74 22.38 -19.25
C ARG A 416 17.48 23.88 -19.17
N ARG A 417 16.22 24.32 -19.22
CA ARG A 417 15.86 25.75 -19.23
C ARG A 417 15.33 26.29 -17.88
N ASN A 418 15.25 25.44 -16.84
CA ASN A 418 14.85 25.82 -15.48
C ASN A 418 16.00 25.69 -14.46
N SER A 419 17.24 25.91 -14.89
CA SER A 419 18.39 26.12 -14.00
C SER A 419 19.07 27.43 -14.38
N VAL A 420 18.44 28.53 -13.98
CA VAL A 420 19.07 29.77 -13.51
C VAL A 420 18.33 30.16 -12.24
#